data_AF-A0AAW4KUF5-F1
#
_entry.id   AF-A0AAW4KUF5-F1
#
_cell.length_a   1.000
_cell.length_b   1.000
_cell.length_c   1.000
_cell.angle_alpha   90.00
_cell.angle_beta   90.00
_cell.angle_gamma   90.00
#
_symmetry.space_group_name_H-M   'P 1'
#
loop_
_entity.id
_entity.type
_entity.pdbx_description
1 polymer ?
#
loop_
_entity_poly.entity_id
_entity_poly.type
_entity_poly.pdbx_seq_one_letter_code
_entity_poly.pdbx_strand_id
1 'polypeptide(L)' 'SLVADIPGVELMFPVQANGVFLQLSEPAIAALTAKGWRFYTFIGKGGARFMCAWDTEEERVRELAADIREVMNA' A
#
# COMPACT_ATOMS: atom_id res chain seq x y z
N SER A 1 -10.81 -3.56 8.10
CA SER A 1 -9.91 -3.07 7.05
C SER A 1 -8.60 -2.68 7.70
N LEU A 2 -7.43 -3.00 7.12
CA LEU A 2 -6.12 -2.76 7.76
C LEU A 2 -5.58 -1.32 7.59
N VAL A 3 -5.97 -0.67 6.49
CA VAL A 3 -5.43 0.66 6.09
C VAL A 3 -6.50 1.69 5.73
N ALA A 4 -7.77 1.30 5.56
CA ALA A 4 -8.81 2.24 5.08
C ALA A 4 -9.22 3.30 6.11
N ASP A 5 -8.77 3.14 7.36
CA ASP A 5 -8.97 4.10 8.45
C ASP A 5 -7.84 5.14 8.55
N ILE A 6 -6.78 5.02 7.74
CA ILE A 6 -5.62 5.91 7.78
C ILE A 6 -5.93 7.19 6.98
N PRO A 7 -5.86 8.39 7.59
CA PRO A 7 -6.05 9.64 6.88
C PRO A 7 -5.09 9.79 5.69
N GLY A 8 -5.61 10.19 4.53
CA GLY A 8 -4.82 10.37 3.31
C GLY A 8 -4.49 9.09 2.54
N VAL A 9 -4.97 7.92 3.00
CA VAL A 9 -4.97 6.68 2.23
C VAL A 9 -6.33 6.50 1.58
N GLU A 10 -6.39 6.44 0.25
CA GLU A 10 -7.63 6.21 -0.48
C GLU A 10 -7.54 4.96 -1.35
N LEU A 11 -8.62 4.16 -1.37
CA LEU A 11 -8.73 3.04 -2.29
C LEU A 11 -9.16 3.55 -3.67
N MET A 12 -8.31 3.39 -4.68
CA MET A 12 -8.56 3.91 -6.03
C MET A 12 -9.63 3.11 -6.79
N PHE A 13 -9.69 1.79 -6.54
CA PHE A 13 -10.62 0.88 -7.22
C PHE A 13 -11.11 -0.20 -6.25
N PRO A 14 -12.35 -0.71 -6.40
CA PRO A 14 -12.84 -1.83 -5.59
C PRO A 14 -11.91 -3.05 -5.69
N VAL A 15 -11.63 -3.69 -4.55
CA VAL A 15 -10.83 -4.92 -4.51
C VAL A 15 -11.72 -6.09 -4.97
N GLN A 16 -11.61 -6.47 -6.24
CA GLN A 16 -12.41 -7.56 -6.86
C GLN A 16 -11.57 -8.80 -7.21
N ALA A 17 -10.26 -8.76 -6.93
CA ALA A 17 -9.32 -9.84 -7.20
C ALA A 17 -8.19 -9.78 -6.16
N ASN A 18 -6.96 -10.09 -6.55
CA ASN A 18 -5.77 -10.13 -5.70
C ASN A 18 -4.94 -8.82 -5.70
N GLY A 19 -5.48 -7.74 -6.27
CA GLY A 19 -4.79 -6.45 -6.39
C GLY A 19 -5.42 -5.39 -5.50
N VAL A 20 -4.57 -4.62 -4.80
CA VAL A 20 -4.97 -3.46 -3.99
C VAL A 20 -4.31 -2.20 -4.55
N PHE A 21 -5.12 -1.18 -4.78
CA PHE A 21 -4.72 0.06 -5.44
C PHE A 21 -4.96 1.22 -4.48
N LEU A 22 -3.89 1.79 -3.94
CA LEU A 22 -3.97 2.86 -2.94
C LEU A 22 -3.41 4.15 -3.51
N GLN A 23 -4.11 5.26 -3.29
CA GLN A 23 -3.53 6.58 -3.37
C GLN A 23 -2.76 6.83 -2.07
N LEU A 24 -1.46 7.12 -2.20
CA LEU A 24 -0.54 7.44 -1.12
C LEU A 24 0.19 8.75 -1.44
N SER A 25 0.75 9.40 -0.41
CA SER A 25 1.62 10.56 -0.61
C SER A 25 2.97 10.13 -1.23
N GLU A 26 3.61 11.02 -1.99
CA GLU A 26 4.95 10.75 -2.55
C GLU A 26 6.01 10.44 -1.46
N PRO A 27 6.02 11.15 -0.31
CA PRO A 27 6.90 10.79 0.81
C PRO A 27 6.66 9.37 1.33
N ALA A 28 5.40 8.95 1.47
CA ALA A 28 5.07 7.60 1.93
C ALA A 28 5.54 6.53 0.93
N ILE A 29 5.38 6.76 -0.38
CA ILE A 29 5.89 5.87 -1.41
C ILE A 29 7.41 5.72 -1.32
N ALA A 30 8.13 6.84 -1.16
CA ALA A 30 9.57 6.85 -1.00
C ALA A 30 10.01 6.10 0.28
N ALA A 31 9.32 6.33 1.40
CA ALA A 31 9.60 5.70 2.68
C ALA A 31 9.35 4.17 2.66
N LEU A 32 8.25 3.71 2.06
CA LEU A 32 7.98 2.29 1.86
C LEU A 32 9.05 1.63 0.99
N THR A 33 9.47 2.31 -0.09
CA THR A 33 10.55 1.83 -0.95
C THR A 33 11.87 1.73 -0.18
N ALA A 34 12.18 2.71 0.67
CA ALA A 34 13.37 2.70 1.52
C ALA A 34 13.34 1.58 2.58
N LYS A 35 12.14 1.19 3.04
CA LYS A 35 11.90 0.00 3.89
C LYS A 35 12.01 -1.33 3.12
N GLY A 36 12.26 -1.30 1.81
CA GLY A 36 12.46 -2.47 0.96
C GLY A 36 11.18 -3.04 0.35
N TRP A 37 10.03 -2.38 0.53
CA TRP A 37 8.79 -2.79 -0.13
C TRP A 37 8.87 -2.59 -1.63
N ARG A 38 8.38 -3.58 -2.38
CA ARG A 38 8.35 -3.56 -3.84
C ARG A 38 6.91 -3.55 -4.31
N PHE A 39 6.56 -2.53 -5.08
CA PHE A 39 5.23 -2.32 -5.64
C PHE A 39 5.35 -1.40 -6.86
N TYR A 40 4.25 -1.21 -7.58
CA TYR A 40 4.24 -0.39 -8.79
C TYR A 40 3.56 0.96 -8.56
N THR A 41 4.07 2.03 -9.19
CA THR A 41 3.60 3.42 -8.98
C THR A 41 2.94 4.04 -10.23
N PHE A 42 2.57 3.23 -11.23
CA PHE A 42 2.27 3.70 -12.58
C PHE A 42 0.81 4.16 -12.80
N ILE A 43 0.02 4.30 -11.75
CA ILE A 43 -1.45 4.43 -11.84
C ILE A 43 -1.91 5.90 -11.81
N GLY A 44 -0.97 6.83 -11.96
CA GLY A 44 -1.15 8.26 -11.72
C GLY A 44 -0.26 8.75 -10.58
N LYS A 45 -0.19 10.07 -10.38
CA LYS A 45 0.65 10.68 -9.35
C LYS A 45 0.19 10.19 -7.96
N GLY A 46 1.03 9.40 -7.28
CA GLY A 46 0.74 8.84 -5.95
C GLY A 46 -0.04 7.51 -5.91
N GLY A 47 -0.32 6.88 -7.06
CA GLY A 47 -1.04 5.60 -7.11
C GLY A 47 -0.09 4.41 -6.93
N ALA A 48 -0.25 3.64 -5.85
CA ALA A 48 0.52 2.43 -5.53
C ALA A 48 -0.30 1.14 -5.75
N ARG A 49 0.28 0.18 -6.47
CA ARG A 49 -0.32 -1.14 -6.75
C ARG A 49 0.39 -2.25 -5.99
N PHE A 50 -0.33 -2.90 -5.10
CA PHE A 50 0.11 -4.09 -4.38
C PHE A 50 -0.60 -5.32 -4.96
N MET A 51 0.15 -6.40 -5.19
CA MET A 51 -0.39 -7.64 -5.75
C MET A 51 -0.08 -8.79 -4.80
N CYS A 52 -1.08 -9.58 -4.45
CA CYS A 52 -0.92 -10.80 -3.65
C CYS A 52 -0.87 -12.01 -4.58
N ALA A 53 0.18 -12.81 -4.48
CA ALA A 53 0.31 -14.11 -5.15
C ALA A 53 -0.30 -15.24 -4.29
N TRP A 54 -0.30 -16.46 -4.81
CA TRP A 54 -0.86 -17.64 -4.15
C TRP A 54 -0.14 -18.03 -2.85
N ASP A 55 1.13 -17.62 -2.71
CA ASP A 55 2.03 -17.86 -1.59
C ASP A 55 2.24 -16.61 -0.72
N THR A 56 1.46 -15.55 -0.92
CA THR A 56 1.56 -14.35 -0.09
C THR A 56 1.07 -14.65 1.32
N GLU A 57 1.98 -14.55 2.29
CA GLU A 57 1.68 -14.78 3.70
C GLU A 57 0.86 -13.62 4.29
N GLU A 58 -0.14 -13.97 5.10
CA GLU A 58 -0.98 -12.98 5.78
C GLU A 58 -0.16 -12.07 6.71
N GLU A 59 0.87 -12.62 7.36
CA GLU A 59 1.79 -11.87 8.21
C GLU A 59 2.49 -10.76 7.42
N ARG A 60 2.99 -11.05 6.21
CA ARG A 60 3.61 -10.05 5.34
C ARG A 60 2.64 -8.94 4.94
N VAL A 61 1.35 -9.25 4.74
CA VAL A 61 0.31 -8.23 4.46
C VAL A 61 0.08 -7.35 5.69
N ARG A 62 0.12 -7.91 6.89
CA ARG A 62 -0.02 -7.15 8.15
C ARG A 62 1.18 -6.24 8.40
N GLU A 63 2.39 -6.72 8.11
CA GLU A 63 3.62 -5.91 8.18
C GLU A 63 3.57 -4.74 7.18
N LEU A 64 3.11 -4.99 5.94
CA LEU A 64 2.91 -3.93 4.95
C LEU A 64 1.93 -2.88 5.45
N ALA A 65 0.79 -3.31 5.99
CA ALA A 65 -0.22 -2.38 6.50
C ALA A 65 0.27 -1.56 7.70
N ALA A 66 1.09 -2.16 8.57
CA ALA A 66 1.71 -1.44 9.69
C ALA A 66 2.70 -0.38 9.20
N ASP A 67 3.55 -0.72 8.22
CA ASP A 67 4.49 0.24 7.63
C ASP A 67 3.77 1.37 6.88
N ILE A 68 2.68 1.07 6.14
CA ILE A 68 1.83 2.09 5.51
C ILE A 68 1.31 3.08 6.57
N ARG A 69 0.84 2.58 7.72
CA ARG A 69 0.36 3.44 8.81
C ARG A 69 1.46 4.30 9.40
N GLU A 70 2.64 3.74 9.60
CA GLU A 70 3.80 4.49 10.10
C GLU A 70 4.16 5.64 9.16
N VAL A 71 4.33 5.36 7.86
CA VAL A 71 4.81 6.37 6.90
C VAL A 71 3.76 7.42 6.53
N MET A 72 2.48 7.15 6.76
CA MET A 72 1.40 8.12 6.54
C MET A 72 1.15 9.04 7.73
N ASN A 73 1.64 8.66 8.92
CA ASN A 73 1.54 9.47 10.14
C ASN A 73 2.82 10.29 10.44
N ALA A 74 3.88 10.08 9.65
CA ALA A 74 5.16 10.79 9.75
C ALA A 74 5.16 12.09 8.94
#